data_AF-A0A8D8KR01-F1
#
_entry.id   AF-A0A8D8KR01-F1
#
_cell.length_a   1.000
_cell.length_b   1.000
_cell.length_c   1.000
_cell.angle_alpha   90.00
_cell.angle_beta   90.00
_cell.angle_gamma   90.00
#
_symmetry.space_group_name_H-M   'P 1'
#
loop_
_entity.id
_entity.type
_entity.pdbx_description
1 polymer ?
#
loop_
_entity_poly.entity_id
_entity_poly.type
_entity_poly.pdbx_seq_one_letter_code
_entity_poly.pdbx_strand_id
1 'polypeptide(L)'
;MLAQLLTCDWLLEARTSLWESDNEKFQSQCGEYVPVSGAVLAKFQKDLNSLRIVTNQIPNAQSRVFLYEAVCRLMAGAAPGPTQQLLGHSLRQRYARASIICSGKDRSSQQLVGGRERAAALYVACKHLPAPCLSAPGERTSMLQEAAKTLEKIGDKKRLQECYQLMRSLGSGTVTN
;
A
#
# COMPACT_ATOMS: atom_id res chain seq x y z
N MET A 1 -3.94 -23.58 -0.83
CA MET A 1 -4.04 -22.31 -1.60
C MET A 1 -4.35 -21.10 -0.73
N LEU A 2 -5.54 -20.96 -0.10
CA LEU A 2 -5.84 -19.77 0.73
C LEU A 2 -4.89 -19.59 1.92
N ALA A 3 -4.53 -20.68 2.61
CA ALA A 3 -3.53 -20.64 3.69
C ALA A 3 -2.17 -20.15 3.18
N GLN A 4 -1.69 -20.65 2.03
CA GLN A 4 -0.43 -20.21 1.42
C GLN A 4 -0.46 -18.73 1.04
N LEU A 5 -1.60 -18.25 0.53
CA LEU A 5 -1.79 -16.84 0.21
C LEU A 5 -1.67 -15.97 1.47
N LEU A 6 -2.35 -16.34 2.56
CA LEU A 6 -2.26 -15.65 3.84
C LEU A 6 -0.84 -15.68 4.40
N THR A 7 -0.14 -16.82 4.31
CA THR A 7 1.26 -16.92 4.76
C THR A 7 2.18 -16.00 3.96
N CYS A 8 2.05 -15.97 2.62
CA CYS A 8 2.84 -15.06 1.79
C CYS A 8 2.53 -13.59 2.11
N ASP A 9 1.25 -13.26 2.26
CA ASP A 9 0.79 -11.91 2.60
C ASP A 9 1.36 -11.44 3.95
N TRP A 10 1.23 -12.25 5.01
CA TRP A 10 1.76 -11.92 6.33
C TRP A 10 3.29 -11.80 6.35
N LEU A 11 4.00 -12.64 5.60
CA LEU A 11 5.46 -12.59 5.52
C LEU A 11 5.92 -11.28 4.87
N LEU A 12 5.29 -10.89 3.77
CA LEU A 12 5.59 -9.63 3.08
C LEU A 12 5.16 -8.41 3.90
N GLU A 13 4.02 -8.48 4.58
CA GLU A 13 3.54 -7.46 5.51
C GLU A 13 4.54 -7.25 6.65
N ALA A 14 4.99 -8.32 7.31
CA ALA A 14 5.94 -8.25 8.41
C ALA A 14 7.28 -7.64 7.97
N ARG A 15 7.81 -8.04 6.80
CA ARG A 15 9.03 -7.44 6.24
C ARG A 15 8.85 -5.97 5.91
N THR A 16 7.68 -5.59 5.41
CA THR A 16 7.35 -4.19 5.13
C THR A 16 7.36 -3.38 6.42
N SER A 17 6.68 -3.84 7.48
CA SER A 17 6.63 -3.14 8.76
C SER A 17 8.01 -3.00 9.43
N LEU A 18 8.86 -4.04 9.33
CA LEU A 18 10.24 -3.98 9.84
C LEU A 18 11.06 -2.93 9.08
N TRP A 19 10.99 -2.95 7.74
CA TRP A 19 11.66 -1.95 6.91
C TRP A 19 11.18 -0.54 7.23
N GLU A 20 9.87 -0.30 7.35
CA GLU A 20 9.34 1.02 7.69
C GLU A 20 9.84 1.51 9.05
N SER A 21 9.85 0.63 10.05
CA SER A 21 10.33 0.96 11.40
C SER A 21 11.82 1.31 11.42
N ASP A 22 12.64 0.60 10.65
CA ASP A 22 14.06 0.88 10.52
C ASP A 22 14.29 2.16 9.71
N ASN A 23 13.57 2.34 8.61
CA ASN A 23 13.66 3.51 7.75
C ASN A 23 13.30 4.81 8.50
N GLU A 24 12.26 4.80 9.33
CA GLU A 24 11.88 5.96 10.16
C GLU A 24 12.98 6.32 11.18
N LYS A 25 13.64 5.32 11.78
CA LYS A 25 14.79 5.56 12.69
C LYS A 25 15.99 6.14 11.94
N PHE A 26 16.33 5.60 10.77
CA PHE A 26 17.44 6.13 9.98
C PHE A 26 17.16 7.54 9.46
N GLN A 27 15.94 7.80 8.98
CA GLN A 27 15.57 9.12 8.46
C GLN A 27 15.56 10.18 9.56
N SER A 28 15.13 9.84 10.78
CA SER A 28 15.19 10.76 11.93
C SER A 28 16.61 11.05 12.41
N GLN A 29 17.56 10.14 12.21
CA GLN A 29 18.96 10.31 12.63
C GLN A 29 19.83 11.02 11.57
N CYS A 30 19.68 10.63 10.30
CA CYS A 30 20.59 11.03 9.21
C CYS A 30 19.93 11.97 8.19
N GLY A 31 18.61 12.16 8.22
CA GLY A 31 17.88 13.01 7.26
C GLY A 31 17.77 12.46 5.83
N GLU A 32 18.54 11.43 5.48
CA GLU A 32 18.57 10.83 4.14
C GLU A 32 17.90 9.46 4.08
N TYR A 33 17.35 9.13 2.91
CA TYR A 33 16.83 7.80 2.62
C TYR A 33 17.97 6.84 2.29
N VAL A 34 18.03 5.71 2.99
CA VAL A 34 19.04 4.67 2.75
C VAL A 34 18.36 3.43 2.13
N PRO A 35 18.73 3.04 0.90
CA PRO A 35 18.22 1.81 0.29
C PRO A 35 18.54 0.56 1.11
N VAL A 36 17.62 -0.38 1.10
CA VAL A 36 17.77 -1.68 1.77
C VAL A 36 18.86 -2.51 1.06
N SER A 37 19.65 -3.24 1.84
CA SER A 37 20.73 -4.09 1.29
C SER A 37 20.20 -5.14 0.29
N GLY A 38 21.03 -5.46 -0.71
CA GLY A 38 20.69 -6.44 -1.75
C GLY A 38 20.33 -7.83 -1.20
N ALA A 39 20.96 -8.25 -0.10
CA ALA A 39 20.65 -9.54 0.54
C ALA A 39 19.23 -9.58 1.14
N VAL A 40 18.76 -8.47 1.72
CA VAL A 40 17.41 -8.37 2.26
C VAL A 40 16.39 -8.25 1.12
N LEU A 41 16.69 -7.45 0.09
CA LEU A 41 15.86 -7.32 -1.11
C LEU A 41 15.68 -8.67 -1.83
N ALA A 42 16.74 -9.46 -1.99
CA ALA A 42 16.66 -10.78 -2.61
C ALA A 42 15.72 -11.73 -1.86
N LYS A 43 15.73 -11.68 -0.52
CA LYS A 43 14.79 -12.45 0.31
C LYS A 43 13.35 -11.95 0.16
N PHE A 44 13.14 -10.63 0.10
CA PHE A 44 11.81 -10.04 -0.14
C PHE A 44 11.26 -10.44 -1.53
N GLN A 45 12.10 -10.38 -2.57
CA GLN A 45 11.73 -10.77 -3.93
C GLN A 45 11.41 -12.26 -4.05
N LYS A 46 12.11 -13.12 -3.29
CA LYS A 46 11.77 -14.55 -3.21
C LYS A 46 10.35 -14.76 -2.70
N ASP A 47 9.97 -14.08 -1.63
CA ASP A 47 8.62 -14.18 -1.05
C ASP A 47 7.56 -13.57 -1.99
N LEU A 48 7.90 -12.47 -2.68
CA LEU A 48 7.06 -11.88 -3.73
C LEU A 48 6.83 -12.84 -4.90
N ASN A 49 7.85 -13.60 -5.31
CA ASN A 49 7.71 -14.62 -6.34
C ASN A 49 6.80 -15.77 -5.88
N SER A 50 6.90 -16.20 -4.62
CA SER A 50 5.96 -17.16 -4.03
C SER A 50 4.52 -16.63 -4.05
N LEU A 51 4.32 -15.35 -3.70
CA LEU A 51 3.01 -14.70 -3.80
C LEU A 51 2.49 -14.74 -5.23
N ARG A 52 3.29 -14.35 -6.24
CA ARG A 52 2.89 -14.37 -7.67
C ARG A 52 2.38 -15.74 -8.11
N ILE A 53 3.09 -16.81 -7.72
CA ILE A 53 2.71 -18.19 -8.06
C ILE A 53 1.34 -18.51 -7.45
N VAL A 54 1.13 -18.19 -6.17
CA VAL A 54 -0.13 -18.47 -5.47
C VAL A 54 -1.28 -17.63 -6.04
N THR A 55 -1.05 -16.35 -6.36
CA THR A 55 -2.09 -15.45 -6.87
C THR A 55 -2.55 -15.79 -8.28
N ASN A 56 -1.72 -16.46 -9.09
CA ASN A 56 -2.12 -16.93 -10.43
C ASN A 56 -3.29 -17.92 -10.39
N GLN A 57 -3.47 -18.60 -9.27
CA GLN A 57 -4.54 -19.59 -9.08
C GLN A 57 -5.74 -19.03 -8.32
N ILE A 58 -5.69 -17.76 -7.87
CA ILE A 58 -6.72 -17.14 -7.04
C ILE A 58 -7.24 -15.87 -7.72
N PRO A 59 -8.52 -15.84 -8.13
CA PRO A 59 -9.07 -14.68 -8.79
C PRO A 59 -9.01 -13.44 -7.87
N ASN A 60 -8.74 -12.28 -8.46
CA ASN A 60 -8.70 -10.99 -7.77
C ASN A 60 -7.62 -10.86 -6.67
N ALA A 61 -6.62 -11.75 -6.63
CA ALA A 61 -5.52 -11.66 -5.66
C ALA A 61 -4.30 -10.85 -6.18
N GLN A 62 -4.31 -10.46 -7.46
CA GLN A 62 -3.19 -9.76 -8.12
C GLN A 62 -2.89 -8.37 -7.53
N SER A 63 -3.87 -7.69 -6.92
CA SER A 63 -3.63 -6.41 -6.23
C SER A 63 -2.55 -6.50 -5.16
N ARG A 64 -2.40 -7.66 -4.50
CA ARG A 64 -1.33 -7.91 -3.51
C ARG A 64 0.05 -7.91 -4.16
N VAL A 65 0.17 -8.49 -5.36
CA VAL A 65 1.43 -8.52 -6.09
C VAL A 65 1.87 -7.10 -6.43
N PHE A 66 0.98 -6.29 -6.99
CA PHE A 66 1.29 -4.90 -7.34
C PHE A 66 1.68 -4.06 -6.12
N LEU A 67 0.99 -4.25 -4.99
CA LEU A 67 1.31 -3.59 -3.73
C LEU A 67 2.74 -3.93 -3.26
N TYR A 68 3.07 -5.21 -3.14
CA TYR A 68 4.38 -5.61 -2.61
C TYR A 68 5.51 -5.42 -3.62
N GLU A 69 5.22 -5.41 -4.93
CA GLU A 69 6.19 -4.99 -5.93
C GLU A 69 6.51 -3.49 -5.79
N ALA A 70 5.51 -2.65 -5.55
CA ALA A 70 5.73 -1.23 -5.25
C ALA A 70 6.56 -1.06 -3.96
N VAL A 71 6.26 -1.81 -2.90
CA VAL A 71 7.06 -1.81 -1.67
C VAL A 71 8.50 -2.23 -1.93
N CYS A 72 8.73 -3.31 -2.69
CA CYS A 72 10.09 -3.75 -3.03
C CYS A 72 10.88 -2.66 -3.77
N ARG A 73 10.22 -1.91 -4.66
CA ARG A 73 10.83 -0.78 -5.37
C ARG A 73 11.15 0.38 -4.42
N LEU A 74 10.24 0.68 -3.49
CA LEU A 74 10.47 1.67 -2.44
C LEU A 74 11.69 1.29 -1.60
N MET A 75 11.74 0.05 -1.09
CA MET A 75 12.88 -0.49 -0.33
C MET A 75 14.21 -0.38 -1.08
N ALA A 76 14.21 -0.51 -2.40
CA ALA A 76 15.40 -0.41 -3.24
C ALA A 76 15.78 1.04 -3.57
N GLY A 77 15.04 2.05 -3.11
CA GLY A 77 15.24 3.45 -3.49
C GLY A 77 14.98 3.72 -4.99
N ALA A 78 14.14 2.92 -5.64
CA ALA A 78 13.88 3.05 -7.07
C ALA A 78 13.03 4.29 -7.39
N ALA A 79 13.07 4.73 -8.66
CA ALA A 79 12.33 5.91 -9.12
C ALA A 79 10.81 5.83 -8.79
N PRO A 80 10.20 6.95 -8.37
CA PRO A 80 8.84 6.97 -7.82
C PRO A 80 7.73 6.83 -8.87
N GLY A 81 7.96 7.23 -10.14
CA GLY A 81 6.95 7.16 -11.20
C GLY A 81 6.41 5.75 -11.46
N PRO A 82 7.26 4.75 -11.76
CA PRO A 82 6.78 3.37 -11.95
C PRO A 82 6.18 2.77 -10.67
N THR A 83 6.67 3.17 -9.49
CA THR A 83 6.09 2.77 -8.19
C THR A 83 4.67 3.30 -8.04
N GLN A 84 4.42 4.55 -8.39
CA GLN A 84 3.08 5.15 -8.42
C GLN A 84 2.15 4.39 -9.37
N GLN A 85 2.63 3.99 -10.55
CA GLN A 85 1.83 3.20 -11.50
C GLN A 85 1.39 1.86 -10.91
N LEU A 86 2.30 1.11 -10.27
CA LEU A 86 2.00 -0.14 -9.58
C LEU A 86 0.96 0.03 -8.47
N LEU A 87 1.11 1.06 -7.64
CA LEU A 87 0.12 1.37 -6.62
C LEU A 87 -1.23 1.70 -7.27
N GLY A 88 -1.25 2.45 -8.37
CA GLY A 88 -2.44 2.71 -9.18
C GLY A 88 -3.11 1.44 -9.73
N HIS A 89 -2.34 0.41 -10.12
CA HIS A 89 -2.90 -0.89 -10.53
C HIS A 89 -3.60 -1.61 -9.38
N SER A 90 -3.08 -1.51 -8.16
CA SER A 90 -3.73 -2.04 -6.95
C SER A 90 -5.10 -1.38 -6.69
N LEU A 91 -5.26 -0.11 -7.08
CA LEU A 91 -6.52 0.65 -6.96
C LEU A 91 -7.52 0.33 -8.09
N ARG A 92 -7.03 0.17 -9.32
CA ARG A 92 -7.85 0.04 -10.55
C ARG A 92 -8.56 -1.30 -10.71
N GLN A 93 -8.10 -2.37 -10.06
CA GLN A 93 -8.64 -3.73 -10.24
C GLN A 93 -10.15 -3.85 -9.96
N ARG A 94 -10.78 -2.81 -9.39
CA ARG A 94 -12.22 -2.75 -9.13
C ARG A 94 -13.03 -1.77 -9.97
N TYR A 95 -12.41 -0.82 -10.66
CA TYR A 95 -13.18 0.08 -11.54
C TYR A 95 -13.66 -0.65 -12.81
N ALA A 96 -12.95 -1.68 -13.25
CA ALA A 96 -13.29 -2.47 -14.44
C ALA A 96 -14.52 -3.38 -14.29
N ARG A 97 -15.04 -3.62 -13.07
CA ARG A 97 -16.24 -4.46 -12.84
C ARG A 97 -17.45 -3.73 -12.28
N ALA A 98 -17.36 -2.41 -12.09
CA ALA A 98 -18.54 -1.58 -11.90
C ALA A 98 -19.23 -1.40 -13.27
N SER A 99 -19.82 -2.48 -13.79
CA SER A 99 -20.72 -2.36 -14.94
C SER A 99 -21.88 -1.46 -14.51
N ILE A 100 -22.22 -0.51 -15.38
CA ILE A 100 -23.22 0.55 -15.15
C ILE A 100 -24.64 -0.01 -14.93
N ILE A 101 -24.84 -1.33 -15.01
CA ILE A 101 -26.15 -1.99 -15.10
C ILE A 101 -26.51 -2.83 -13.84
N CYS A 102 -25.64 -2.98 -12.84
CA CYS A 102 -25.99 -3.72 -11.61
C CYS A 102 -26.37 -2.77 -10.46
N SER A 103 -27.67 -2.49 -10.39
CA SER A 103 -28.35 -1.69 -9.37
C SER A 103 -28.26 -2.31 -7.96
N GLY A 104 -27.72 -1.57 -7.01
CA GLY A 104 -28.48 -1.24 -5.80
C GLY A 104 -28.20 -1.92 -4.46
N LYS A 105 -27.63 -3.14 -4.33
CA LYS A 105 -27.64 -3.80 -2.98
C LYS A 105 -26.37 -4.49 -2.49
N ASP A 106 -25.42 -4.83 -3.37
CA ASP A 106 -24.21 -5.59 -2.98
C ASP A 106 -22.88 -4.80 -2.97
N ARG A 107 -22.95 -3.47 -3.03
CA ARG A 107 -21.77 -2.60 -2.95
C ARG A 107 -20.98 -2.80 -1.65
N SER A 108 -21.66 -3.18 -0.57
CA SER A 108 -21.03 -3.33 0.74
C SER A 108 -20.12 -4.55 0.82
N SER A 109 -20.62 -5.71 0.37
CA SER A 109 -19.97 -7.02 0.42
C SER A 109 -18.77 -7.09 -0.51
N GLN A 110 -18.91 -6.52 -1.72
CA GLN A 110 -17.79 -6.44 -2.66
C GLN A 110 -16.70 -5.54 -2.11
N GLN A 111 -16.99 -4.38 -1.49
CA GLN A 111 -16.00 -3.47 -0.89
C GLN A 111 -15.02 -4.17 0.08
N LEU A 112 -15.46 -5.22 0.76
CA LEU A 112 -14.64 -5.99 1.71
C LEU A 112 -13.56 -6.85 1.02
N VAL A 113 -13.85 -7.44 -0.14
CA VAL A 113 -12.93 -8.38 -0.85
C VAL A 113 -11.84 -7.62 -1.62
N GLY A 114 -10.74 -7.28 -0.97
CA GLY A 114 -9.67 -6.45 -1.56
C GLY A 114 -9.57 -5.03 -0.98
N GLY A 115 -10.43 -4.71 0.00
CA GLY A 115 -10.44 -3.38 0.64
C GLY A 115 -9.17 -3.11 1.43
N ARG A 116 -8.60 -4.16 2.04
CA ARG A 116 -7.36 -4.10 2.81
C ARG A 116 -6.18 -3.68 1.95
N GLU A 117 -6.05 -4.27 0.76
CA GLU A 117 -4.97 -4.01 -0.19
C GLU A 117 -5.09 -2.62 -0.80
N ARG A 118 -6.32 -2.17 -1.10
CA ARG A 118 -6.58 -0.80 -1.54
C ARG A 118 -6.17 0.22 -0.50
N ALA A 119 -6.61 0.04 0.75
CA ALA A 119 -6.22 0.93 1.84
C ALA A 119 -4.71 0.96 2.06
N ALA A 120 -4.05 -0.21 1.98
CA ALA A 120 -2.59 -0.30 2.06
C ALA A 120 -1.89 0.43 0.90
N ALA A 121 -2.38 0.29 -0.33
CA ALA A 121 -1.81 0.99 -1.48
C ALA A 121 -1.94 2.52 -1.36
N LEU A 122 -3.09 3.01 -0.91
CA LEU A 122 -3.30 4.44 -0.62
C LEU A 122 -2.35 4.93 0.48
N TYR A 123 -2.25 4.20 1.59
CA TYR A 123 -1.35 4.53 2.68
C TYR A 123 0.12 4.58 2.24
N VAL A 124 0.60 3.53 1.54
CA VAL A 124 1.97 3.44 1.03
C VAL A 124 2.26 4.57 0.05
N ALA A 125 1.33 4.89 -0.85
CA ALA A 125 1.48 6.01 -1.79
C ALA A 125 1.66 7.33 -1.04
N CYS A 126 0.79 7.62 -0.07
CA CYS A 126 0.83 8.87 0.67
C CYS A 126 2.05 9.00 1.58
N LYS A 127 2.51 7.90 2.18
CA LYS A 127 3.65 7.87 3.10
C LYS A 127 4.99 8.00 2.39
N HIS A 128 5.16 7.30 1.27
CA HIS A 128 6.49 7.07 0.70
C HIS A 128 6.74 7.74 -0.65
N LEU A 129 5.71 8.14 -1.39
CA LEU A 129 5.91 8.86 -2.64
C LEU A 129 6.13 10.37 -2.39
N PRO A 130 7.04 11.00 -3.15
CA PRO A 130 7.26 12.44 -3.06
C PRO A 130 6.03 13.22 -3.52
N ALA A 131 5.86 14.45 -3.01
CA ALA A 131 4.66 15.25 -3.25
C ALA A 131 4.35 15.47 -4.75
N PRO A 132 5.33 15.72 -5.64
CA PRO A 132 5.07 15.92 -7.06
C PRO A 132 4.52 14.68 -7.79
N CYS A 133 4.71 13.47 -7.23
CA CYS A 133 4.10 12.27 -7.79
C CYS A 133 2.61 12.16 -7.45
N LEU A 134 2.09 13.04 -6.62
CA LEU A 134 0.67 13.10 -6.30
C LEU A 134 0.09 14.32 -6.99
N SER A 135 -0.93 14.07 -7.80
CA SER A 135 -1.47 14.93 -8.86
C SER A 135 -1.97 16.30 -8.39
N ALA A 136 -2.41 16.45 -7.13
CA ALA A 136 -2.94 17.71 -6.61
C ALA A 136 -2.63 17.98 -5.11
N PRO A 137 -2.50 19.26 -4.70
CA PRO A 137 -2.55 19.65 -3.30
C PRO A 137 -3.85 19.14 -2.64
N GLY A 138 -3.74 18.52 -1.47
CA GLY A 138 -4.89 17.92 -0.77
C GLY A 138 -5.30 16.51 -1.24
N GLU A 139 -4.76 16.01 -2.36
CA GLU A 139 -5.04 14.65 -2.82
C GLU A 139 -4.58 13.60 -1.80
N ARG A 140 -3.42 13.81 -1.14
CA ARG A 140 -2.96 12.96 -0.03
C ARG A 140 -4.02 12.82 1.08
N THR A 141 -4.61 13.94 1.48
CA THR A 141 -5.61 13.94 2.55
C THR A 141 -6.84 13.16 2.12
N SER A 142 -7.31 13.35 0.88
CA SER A 142 -8.44 12.59 0.34
C SER A 142 -8.15 11.08 0.25
N MET A 143 -6.97 10.71 -0.26
CA MET A 143 -6.52 9.32 -0.33
C MET A 143 -6.44 8.66 1.05
N LEU A 144 -5.90 9.36 2.05
CA LEU A 144 -5.83 8.85 3.42
C LEU A 144 -7.20 8.78 4.10
N GLN A 145 -8.11 9.72 3.85
CA GLN A 145 -9.49 9.62 4.31
C GLN A 145 -10.21 8.41 3.70
N GLU A 146 -9.99 8.13 2.42
CA GLU A 146 -10.54 6.96 1.76
C GLU A 146 -9.97 5.65 2.35
N ALA A 147 -8.66 5.62 2.62
CA ALA A 147 -8.01 4.50 3.28
C ALA A 147 -8.60 4.28 4.69
N ALA A 148 -8.69 5.33 5.51
CA ALA A 148 -9.24 5.29 6.86
C ALA A 148 -10.69 4.76 6.86
N LYS A 149 -11.56 5.28 5.98
CA LYS A 149 -12.94 4.80 5.84
C LYS A 149 -13.01 3.31 5.49
N THR A 150 -12.09 2.85 4.64
CA THR A 150 -12.03 1.43 4.25
C THR A 150 -11.56 0.56 5.42
N LEU A 151 -10.54 1.01 6.17
CA LEU A 151 -9.98 0.33 7.34
C LEU A 151 -11.00 0.23 8.49
N GLU A 152 -11.76 1.30 8.74
CA GLU A 152 -12.85 1.31 9.71
C GLU A 152 -13.92 0.27 9.36
N LYS A 153 -14.33 0.21 8.10
CA LYS A 153 -15.33 -0.75 7.62
C LYS A 153 -14.88 -2.21 7.76
N ILE A 154 -13.59 -2.51 7.60
CA ILE A 154 -13.04 -3.87 7.79
C ILE A 154 -12.62 -4.15 9.24
N GLY A 155 -12.65 -3.15 10.13
CA GLY A 155 -12.29 -3.29 11.54
C GLY A 155 -10.78 -3.34 11.82
N ASP A 156 -9.93 -2.90 10.89
CA ASP A 156 -8.46 -2.86 11.08
C ASP A 156 -8.06 -1.62 11.88
N LYS A 157 -8.22 -1.72 13.21
CA LYS A 157 -7.99 -0.59 14.14
C LYS A 157 -6.53 -0.12 14.15
N LYS A 158 -5.57 -1.02 13.97
CA LYS A 158 -4.14 -0.68 14.00
C LYS A 158 -3.78 0.22 12.82
N ARG A 159 -4.05 -0.24 11.59
CA ARG A 159 -3.75 0.55 10.38
C ARG A 159 -4.58 1.83 10.33
N LEU A 160 -5.80 1.81 10.87
CA LEU A 160 -6.62 3.01 10.97
C LEU A 160 -5.95 4.10 11.82
N GLN A 161 -5.35 3.73 12.96
CA GLN A 161 -4.59 4.66 13.79
C GLN A 161 -3.35 5.20 13.06
N GLU A 162 -2.60 4.35 12.38
CA GLU A 162 -1.44 4.75 11.56
C GLU A 162 -1.85 5.75 10.46
N CYS A 163 -3.00 5.54 9.83
CA CYS A 163 -3.55 6.44 8.82
C CYS A 163 -3.90 7.82 9.41
N TYR A 164 -4.49 7.87 10.61
CA TYR A 164 -4.76 9.12 11.30
C TYR A 164 -3.49 9.86 11.73
N GLN A 165 -2.48 9.12 12.20
CA GLN A 165 -1.18 9.70 12.55
C GLN A 165 -0.50 10.33 11.33
N LEU A 166 -0.51 9.64 10.19
CA LEU A 166 0.05 10.17 8.95
C LEU A 166 -0.70 11.42 8.44
N MET A 167 -2.03 11.46 8.55
CA MET A 167 -2.79 12.67 8.20
C MET A 167 -2.40 13.87 9.08
N ARG A 168 -2.15 13.66 10.37
CA ARG A 168 -1.73 14.73 11.30
C ARG A 168 -0.31 15.22 10.99
N SER A 169 0.62 14.32 10.69
CA SER A 169 2.01 14.73 10.38
C SER A 169 2.08 15.56 9.10
N LEU A 170 1.25 15.23 8.10
CA LEU A 170 1.17 16.00 6.85
C LEU A 170 0.52 17.38 7.04
N GLY A 171 -0.47 17.51 7.91
CA GLY A 171 -1.12 18.80 8.23
C GLY A 171 -0.24 19.75 9.05
N SER A 172 0.75 19.22 9.78
CA SER A 172 1.70 20.03 10.54
C SER A 172 2.83 20.61 9.68
N GLY A 173 3.02 20.12 8.45
CA GLY A 173 4.12 20.52 7.55
C GLY A 173 3.80 21.67 6.59
N THR A 174 2.58 22.22 6.61
CA THR A 174 2.17 23.31 5.69
C THR A 174 2.36 24.72 6.26
N VAL A 175 3.12 24.88 7.35
CA VAL A 175 3.55 26.20 7.84
C VAL A 175 5.06 26.27 7.74
N THR A 176 5.59 26.64 6.57
CA THR A 176 6.84 27.39 6.41
C THR A 176 7.07 27.75 4.93
N ASN A 177 7.28 29.05 4.74
CA ASN A 177 7.64 29.82 3.53
C ASN A 177 6.50 30.20 2.59
#